data_AF-A0A0Q5MUX1-F1
#
_entry.id   AF-A0A0Q5MUX1-F1
#
_cell.length_a   1.000
_cell.length_b   1.000
_cell.length_c   1.000
_cell.angle_alpha   90.00
_cell.angle_beta   90.00
_cell.angle_gamma   90.00
#
_symmetry.space_group_name_H-M   'P 1'
#
loop_
_entity.id
_entity.type
_entity.pdbx_description
1 polymer ?
#
loop_
_entity_poly.entity_id
_entity_poly.type
_entity_poly.pdbx_seq_one_letter_code
_entity_poly.pdbx_strand_id
1 'polypeptide(L)'
;MPLVTMGVAGALQARRGARTRAGYTAEIRASLDRANGLFDRRMAVGVFRDVAFHPVVVAPPEVPSTIVLSDDSPSVLPDALATRLESVGWEVRRLPGVHHDMHLEAPDRTYETVRDLL
;
A
#
# COMPACT_ATOMS: atom_id res chain seq x y z
N MET A 1 5.07 -18.55 8.59
CA MET A 1 5.62 -18.49 7.21
C MET A 1 5.47 -17.07 6.63
N PRO A 2 6.16 -16.03 7.13
CA PRO A 2 5.94 -14.64 6.69
C PRO A 2 6.85 -14.20 5.51
N LEU A 3 8.01 -14.85 5.35
CA LEU A 3 8.99 -14.48 4.31
C LEU A 3 8.54 -14.85 2.90
N VAL A 4 7.77 -15.93 2.77
CA VAL A 4 7.30 -16.44 1.46
C VAL A 4 6.23 -15.54 0.87
N THR A 5 5.35 -14.96 1.69
CA THR A 5 4.30 -14.03 1.24
C THR A 5 4.87 -12.68 0.80
N MET A 6 5.89 -12.16 1.50
CA MET A 6 6.56 -10.90 1.14
C MET A 6 7.35 -10.98 -0.18
N GLY A 7 8.03 -12.09 -0.43
CA GLY A 7 8.79 -12.28 -1.68
C GLY A 7 7.89 -12.33 -2.93
N VAL A 8 6.72 -12.97 -2.82
CA VAL A 8 5.74 -13.05 -3.92
C VAL A 8 5.05 -11.70 -4.15
N ALA A 9 4.66 -11.00 -3.09
CA ALA A 9 4.09 -9.65 -3.19
C ALA A 9 5.08 -8.67 -3.83
N GLY A 10 6.36 -8.70 -3.40
CA GLY A 10 7.42 -7.88 -4.00
C GLY A 10 7.66 -8.19 -5.48
N ALA A 11 7.59 -9.47 -5.89
CA ALA A 11 7.73 -9.86 -7.29
C ALA A 11 6.56 -9.39 -8.17
N LEU A 12 5.32 -9.46 -7.67
CA LEU A 12 4.14 -8.96 -8.37
C LEU A 12 4.19 -7.43 -8.55
N GLN A 13 4.61 -6.72 -7.51
CA GLN A 13 4.77 -5.26 -7.54
C GLN A 13 5.90 -4.83 -8.48
N ALA A 14 7.03 -5.56 -8.50
CA ALA A 14 8.12 -5.32 -9.43
C ALA A 14 7.68 -5.50 -10.91
N ARG A 15 6.86 -6.52 -11.20
CA ARG A 15 6.32 -6.76 -12.55
C ARG A 15 5.34 -5.67 -13.00
N ARG A 16 4.48 -5.18 -12.11
CA ARG A 16 3.59 -4.03 -12.40
C ARG A 16 4.41 -2.77 -12.65
N GLY A 17 5.36 -2.45 -11.76
CA GLY A 17 6.23 -1.27 -11.92
C GLY A 17 7.06 -1.28 -13.21
N ALA A 18 7.48 -2.45 -13.69
CA ALA A 18 8.18 -2.59 -14.97
C ALA A 18 7.33 -2.16 -16.19
N ARG A 19 6.02 -2.46 -16.18
CA ARG A 19 5.11 -2.05 -17.26
C ARG A 19 4.90 -0.54 -17.28
N THR A 20 4.72 0.08 -16.11
CA THR A 20 4.60 1.54 -16.00
C THR A 20 5.89 2.23 -16.45
N ARG A 21 7.05 1.71 -16.03
CA ARG A 21 8.37 2.24 -16.43
C ARG A 21 8.62 2.19 -17.94
N ALA A 22 8.04 1.22 -18.65
CA ALA A 22 8.19 1.12 -20.10
C ALA A 22 7.56 2.30 -20.85
N GLY A 23 6.53 2.94 -20.28
CA GLY A 23 5.88 4.12 -20.85
C GLY A 23 6.63 5.44 -20.63
N TYR A 24 7.68 5.45 -19.81
CA TYR A 24 8.42 6.67 -19.48
C TYR A 24 9.49 7.03 -20.51
N THR A 25 9.78 8.33 -20.62
CA THR A 25 10.91 8.83 -21.42
C THR A 25 12.25 8.34 -20.87
N ALA A 26 13.30 8.45 -21.67
CA ALA A 26 14.64 8.05 -21.26
C ALA A 26 15.14 8.87 -20.05
N GLU A 27 14.81 10.17 -19.99
CA GLU A 27 15.19 11.05 -18.88
C GLU A 27 14.53 10.62 -17.56
N ILE A 28 13.24 10.29 -17.59
CA ILE A 28 12.50 9.83 -16.41
C ILE A 28 13.07 8.48 -15.93
N ARG A 29 13.36 7.54 -16.85
CA ARG A 29 13.98 6.26 -16.49
C ARG A 29 15.36 6.46 -15.85
N ALA A 30 16.20 7.32 -16.42
CA ALA A 30 17.52 7.64 -15.86
C ALA A 30 17.43 8.31 -14.47
N SER A 31 16.44 9.18 -14.27
CA SER A 31 16.16 9.80 -12.95
C SER A 31 15.79 8.73 -11.91
N LEU A 32 14.88 7.82 -12.27
CA LEU A 32 14.45 6.72 -11.40
C LEU A 32 15.61 5.76 -11.07
N ASP A 33 16.47 5.44 -12.03
CA ASP A 33 17.64 4.59 -11.80
C ASP A 33 18.65 5.25 -10.85
N ARG A 34 18.87 6.57 -11.01
CA ARG A 34 19.69 7.34 -10.08
C ARG A 34 19.12 7.33 -8.68
N ALA A 35 17.81 7.60 -8.53
CA ALA A 35 17.13 7.57 -7.24
C ALA A 35 17.23 6.19 -6.57
N ASN A 36 17.03 5.11 -7.33
CA ASN A 36 17.22 3.74 -6.85
C ASN A 36 18.65 3.46 -6.38
N GLY A 37 19.66 4.01 -7.05
CA GLY A 37 21.07 3.85 -6.67
C GLY A 37 21.44 4.57 -5.37
N LEU A 38 20.72 5.65 -5.04
CA LEU A 38 20.90 6.41 -3.79
C LEU A 38 20.13 5.79 -2.61
N PHE A 39 19.18 4.89 -2.88
CA PHE A 39 18.36 4.28 -1.84
C PHE A 39 19.16 3.25 -1.03
N ASP A 40 19.39 3.53 0.25
CA ASP A 40 20.01 2.57 1.16
C ASP A 40 19.02 1.46 1.52
N ARG A 41 19.16 0.32 0.84
CA ARG A 41 18.34 -0.87 1.07
C ARG A 41 18.39 -1.38 2.52
N ARG A 42 19.45 -1.07 3.29
CA ARG A 42 19.57 -1.49 4.69
C ARG A 42 18.54 -0.81 5.58
N MET A 43 18.09 0.40 5.24
CA MET A 43 17.02 1.09 5.95
C MET A 43 15.71 0.29 5.92
N ALA A 44 15.41 -0.34 4.79
CA ALA A 44 14.18 -1.12 4.64
C ALA A 44 14.21 -2.43 5.45
N VAL A 45 15.40 -3.02 5.66
CA VAL A 45 15.55 -4.30 6.39
C VAL A 45 15.06 -4.18 7.84
N GLY A 46 15.35 -3.05 8.51
CA GLY A 46 14.88 -2.81 9.87
C GLY A 46 13.36 -2.79 9.97
N VAL A 47 12.71 -2.07 9.05
CA VAL A 47 11.25 -1.96 8.98
C VAL A 47 10.59 -3.31 8.68
N PHE A 48 11.09 -4.05 7.68
CA PHE A 48 10.54 -5.36 7.35
C PHE A 48 10.69 -6.37 8.49
N ARG A 49 11.82 -6.33 9.20
CA ARG A 49 12.03 -7.16 10.38
C ARG A 49 11.03 -6.78 11.48
N ASP A 50 10.86 -5.49 11.75
CA ASP A 50 9.94 -5.02 12.77
C ASP A 50 8.50 -5.44 12.48
N VAL A 51 8.01 -5.22 11.25
CA VAL A 51 6.67 -5.65 10.81
C VAL A 51 6.50 -7.18 10.91
N ALA A 52 7.54 -7.96 10.60
CA ALA A 52 7.46 -9.42 10.63
C ALA A 52 7.41 -10.00 12.05
N PHE A 53 8.03 -9.34 13.02
CA PHE A 53 8.21 -9.86 14.39
C PHE A 53 7.43 -9.09 15.47
N HIS A 54 6.93 -7.90 15.18
CA HIS A 54 6.09 -7.08 16.06
C HIS A 54 4.82 -6.64 15.31
N PRO A 55 3.93 -7.59 14.95
CA PRO A 55 2.71 -7.25 14.24
C PRO A 55 1.82 -6.35 15.10
N VAL A 56 1.25 -5.32 14.47
CA VAL A 56 0.29 -4.42 15.13
C VAL A 56 -0.88 -5.23 15.68
N VAL A 57 -1.19 -5.02 16.96
CA VAL A 57 -2.35 -5.63 17.60
C VAL A 57 -3.60 -4.98 17.03
N VAL A 58 -4.51 -5.81 16.51
CA VAL A 58 -5.81 -5.35 16.01
C VAL A 58 -6.69 -5.01 17.21
N ALA A 59 -7.14 -3.76 17.28
CA ALA A 59 -8.04 -3.25 18.31
C ALA A 59 -9.22 -2.50 17.66
N PRO A 60 -10.37 -2.38 18.35
CA PRO A 60 -11.46 -1.53 17.91
C PRO A 60 -11.02 -0.08 17.71
N PRO A 61 -11.65 0.67 16.79
CA PRO A 61 -11.36 2.08 16.66
C PRO A 61 -11.89 2.86 17.88
N GLU A 62 -11.10 3.82 18.38
CA GLU A 62 -11.48 4.64 19.55
C GLU A 62 -12.62 5.63 19.24
N VAL A 63 -12.79 5.97 17.97
CA VAL A 63 -13.84 6.84 17.43
C VAL A 63 -14.35 6.25 16.11
N PRO A 64 -15.56 6.58 15.64
CA PRO A 64 -16.04 6.14 14.33
C PRO A 64 -15.01 6.42 13.24
N SER A 65 -14.51 5.36 12.60
CA SER A 65 -13.38 5.41 11.68
C SER A 65 -13.57 4.44 10.53
N THR A 66 -13.18 4.88 9.33
CA THR A 66 -13.28 4.11 8.10
C THR A 66 -11.90 3.98 7.46
N ILE A 67 -11.52 2.75 7.08
CA ILE A 67 -10.31 2.44 6.33
C ILE A 67 -10.66 2.36 4.85
N VAL A 68 -9.99 3.14 4.02
CA VAL A 68 -10.16 3.11 2.56
C VAL A 68 -8.96 2.44 1.92
N LEU A 69 -9.21 1.39 1.14
CA LEU A 69 -8.19 0.54 0.54
C LEU A 69 -8.14 0.74 -0.98
N SER A 70 -6.96 1.04 -1.52
CA SER A 70 -6.69 1.08 -2.97
C SER A 70 -6.40 -0.31 -3.55
N ASP A 71 -6.18 -0.44 -4.85
CA ASP A 71 -5.83 -1.72 -5.48
C ASP A 71 -4.42 -2.23 -5.10
N ASP A 72 -3.58 -1.35 -4.55
CA ASP A 72 -2.26 -1.70 -4.02
C ASP A 72 -2.31 -2.18 -2.57
N SER A 73 -3.45 -2.02 -1.89
CA SER A 73 -3.62 -2.37 -0.47
C SER A 73 -3.15 -3.78 -0.11
N PRO A 74 -3.31 -4.85 -0.92
CA PRO A 74 -2.86 -6.19 -0.52
C PRO A 74 -1.35 -6.31 -0.27
N SER A 75 -0.54 -5.36 -0.76
CA SER A 75 0.91 -5.32 -0.52
C SER A 75 1.28 -4.78 0.87
N VAL A 76 0.37 -4.06 1.53
CA VAL A 76 0.60 -3.39 2.83
C VAL A 76 -0.36 -3.91 3.90
N LEU A 77 -1.63 -4.12 3.53
CA LEU A 77 -2.71 -4.61 4.36
C LEU A 77 -3.38 -5.80 3.65
N PRO A 78 -2.95 -7.04 3.95
CA PRO A 78 -3.54 -8.24 3.35
C PRO A 78 -5.02 -8.40 3.70
N ASP A 79 -5.82 -9.02 2.84
CA ASP A 79 -7.27 -9.17 3.03
C ASP A 79 -7.64 -9.85 4.36
N ALA A 80 -6.85 -10.82 4.82
CA ALA A 80 -7.05 -11.44 6.13
C ALA A 80 -6.94 -10.45 7.30
N LEU A 81 -6.09 -9.42 7.18
CA LEU A 81 -5.99 -8.35 8.17
C LEU A 81 -7.18 -7.39 8.05
N ALA A 82 -7.63 -7.07 6.83
CA ALA A 82 -8.84 -6.27 6.60
C ALA A 82 -10.06 -6.90 7.28
N THR A 83 -10.30 -8.21 7.06
CA THR A 83 -11.39 -8.95 7.72
C THR A 83 -11.28 -8.93 9.24
N ARG A 84 -10.07 -9.01 9.79
CA ARG A 84 -9.87 -8.90 11.25
C ARG A 84 -10.20 -7.50 11.77
N LEU A 85 -9.83 -6.45 11.04
CA LEU A 85 -10.18 -5.07 11.40
C LEU A 85 -11.72 -4.88 11.35
N GLU A 86 -12.39 -5.36 10.31
CA GLU A 86 -13.85 -5.34 10.22
C GLU A 86 -14.50 -6.03 11.43
N SER A 87 -13.96 -7.20 11.83
CA SER A 87 -14.50 -7.97 12.96
C SER A 87 -14.42 -7.27 14.33
N VAL A 88 -13.56 -6.24 14.47
CA VAL A 88 -13.45 -5.45 15.71
C VAL A 88 -14.08 -4.07 15.60
N GLY A 89 -14.86 -3.81 14.54
CA GLY A 89 -15.67 -2.60 14.42
C GLY A 89 -15.10 -1.50 13.52
N TRP A 90 -14.04 -1.78 12.75
CA TRP A 90 -13.62 -0.87 11.67
C TRP A 90 -14.58 -0.98 10.48
N GLU A 91 -14.96 0.15 9.90
CA GLU A 91 -15.54 0.14 8.57
C GLU A 91 -14.41 0.05 7.53
N VAL A 92 -14.52 -0.85 6.56
CA VAL A 92 -13.53 -0.99 5.48
C VAL A 92 -14.22 -0.79 4.14
N ARG A 93 -13.68 0.14 3.34
CA ARG A 93 -14.13 0.44 1.98
C ARG A 93 -13.00 0.22 1.00
N ARG A 94 -13.34 -0.13 -0.24
CA ARG A 94 -12.36 -0.28 -1.33
C ARG A 94 -12.64 0.74 -2.42
N LEU A 95 -11.60 1.42 -2.87
CA LEU A 95 -11.66 2.29 -4.04
C LEU A 95 -10.97 1.59 -5.21
N PRO A 96 -11.71 0.95 -6.13
CA PRO A 96 -11.11 0.21 -7.23
C PRO A 96 -10.53 1.14 -8.29
N GLY A 97 -9.49 0.68 -8.97
CA GLY A 97 -8.85 1.36 -10.10
C GLY A 97 -7.93 2.50 -9.72
N VAL A 98 -7.50 2.58 -8.45
CA VAL A 98 -6.53 3.57 -7.96
C VAL A 98 -5.41 2.89 -7.18
N HIS A 99 -4.21 3.47 -7.24
CA HIS A 99 -3.05 3.04 -6.47
C HIS A 99 -2.96 3.78 -5.12
N HIS A 100 -1.84 3.64 -4.42
CA HIS A 100 -1.63 4.27 -3.11
C HIS A 100 -1.73 5.81 -3.14
N ASP A 101 -1.36 6.47 -4.24
CA ASP A 101 -1.46 7.93 -4.42
C ASP A 101 -2.87 8.37 -4.84
N MET A 102 -3.89 7.90 -4.10
CA MET A 102 -5.32 8.03 -4.47
C MET A 102 -5.74 9.48 -4.78
N HIS A 103 -5.24 10.43 -3.98
CA HIS A 103 -5.55 11.86 -4.11
C HIS A 103 -4.97 12.50 -5.39
N LEU A 104 -3.91 11.92 -5.95
CA LEU A 104 -3.31 12.37 -7.22
C LEU A 104 -3.95 11.67 -8.42
N GLU A 105 -4.25 10.37 -8.29
CA GLU A 105 -4.80 9.57 -9.39
C GLU A 105 -6.31 9.78 -9.61
N ALA A 106 -7.06 9.96 -8.52
CA ALA A 106 -8.50 10.16 -8.56
C ALA A 106 -8.94 11.18 -7.50
N PRO A 107 -8.58 12.47 -7.67
CA PRO A 107 -8.86 13.52 -6.69
C PRO A 107 -10.35 13.62 -6.37
N ASP A 108 -11.22 13.61 -7.38
CA ASP A 108 -12.67 13.74 -7.19
C ASP A 108 -13.25 12.56 -6.40
N ARG A 109 -12.87 11.32 -6.75
CA ARG A 109 -13.35 10.13 -6.03
C ARG A 109 -12.81 10.05 -4.61
N THR A 110 -11.58 10.49 -4.40
CA THR A 110 -10.98 10.58 -3.06
C THR A 110 -11.71 11.63 -2.24
N TYR A 111 -12.00 12.81 -2.82
CA TYR A 111 -12.77 13.86 -2.18
C TYR A 111 -14.17 13.39 -1.80
N GLU A 112 -14.90 12.73 -2.71
CA GLU A 112 -16.23 12.18 -2.41
C GLU A 112 -16.19 11.15 -1.27
N THR A 113 -15.14 10.32 -1.21
CA THR A 113 -14.95 9.37 -0.11
C THR A 113 -14.77 10.06 1.23
N VAL A 114 -14.02 11.17 1.27
CA VAL A 114 -13.84 11.97 2.50
C VAL A 114 -15.12 12.72 2.86
N ARG A 115 -15.78 13.32 1.87
CA ARG A 115 -17.00 14.11 2.05
C ARG A 115 -18.15 13.28 2.65
N ASP A 116 -18.27 12.02 2.27
CA ASP A 116 -19.28 11.09 2.81
C ASP A 116 -19.08 10.76 4.29
N LEU A 117 -17.90 11.06 4.86
CA LEU A 117 -17.55 10.77 6.25
C LEU A 117 -17.69 12.00 7.17
N LEU A 118 -18.08 13.16 6.63
CA LEU A 118 -18.28 14.43 7.35
C LEU A 118 -19.77 14.71 7.58
#